data_AF-A0AAE3JKP6-F1
#
_entry.id   AF-A0AAE3JKP6-F1
#
_cell.length_a   1.000
_cell.length_b   1.000
_cell.length_c   1.000
_cell.angle_alpha   90.00
_cell.angle_beta   90.00
_cell.angle_gamma   90.00
#
_symmetry.space_group_name_H-M   'P 1'
#
loop_
_entity.id
_entity.type
_entity.pdbx_description
1 polymer ?
#
loop_
_entity_poly.entity_id
_entity_poly.type
_entity_poly.pdbx_seq_one_letter_code
_entity_poly.pdbx_strand_id
1 'polypeptide(L)'
;MNLLQPKENKTPLNDCLKTKIYHLVKGLDRFNQSENQKNLELCQVGKFLCTYFPDFKISESREQPDFIITNGSIKIGLEHQSIFVDKILERTGFFKNIALLAERELEKEVDMPNFLVNCYIRKGILFSNKDKNHILKIFIDVIREFVINDIVIKNNLFDDLIKMPHSQKSINANFGAYMVPTLNEEKLLKAIDKKEKKVKKVKKYISNTNCKQWLLLLIGGVGEHSFYVKNDLKLSFETAFEKVFLLEDFDNHLYELK
;
A
#
# COMPACT_ATOMS: atom_id res chain seq x y z
N MET A 1 22.28 9.22 -4.61
CA MET A 1 20.98 8.93 -5.26
C MET A 1 20.68 10.06 -6.21
N ASN A 2 20.10 9.77 -7.38
CA ASN A 2 19.71 10.80 -8.33
C ASN A 2 18.19 10.97 -8.31
N LEU A 3 17.71 12.15 -7.94
CA LEU A 3 16.28 12.47 -8.04
C LEU A 3 15.90 12.63 -9.52
N LEU A 4 15.00 11.78 -9.99
CA LEU A 4 14.47 11.84 -11.34
C LEU A 4 13.34 12.87 -11.42
N GLN A 5 13.32 13.61 -12.52
CA GLN A 5 12.23 14.53 -12.79
C GLN A 5 11.06 13.79 -13.44
N PRO A 6 9.81 14.12 -13.07
CA PRO A 6 8.64 13.64 -13.80
C PRO A 6 8.77 13.95 -15.29
N LYS A 7 8.38 13.01 -16.15
CA LYS A 7 8.30 13.29 -17.59
C LYS A 7 7.02 14.05 -17.88
N GLU A 8 7.10 15.07 -18.74
CA GLU A 8 5.90 15.74 -19.25
C GLU A 8 4.98 14.72 -19.90
N ASN A 9 3.81 14.52 -19.30
CA ASN A 9 2.78 13.65 -19.82
C ASN A 9 1.61 14.53 -20.27
N LYS A 10 1.29 14.48 -21.56
CA LYS A 10 0.15 15.23 -22.14
C LYS A 10 -1.18 14.70 -21.62
N THR A 11 -1.21 13.49 -21.07
CA THR A 11 -2.39 12.86 -20.51
C THR A 11 -2.45 13.04 -19.00
N PRO A 12 -3.58 13.49 -18.43
CA PRO A 12 -3.77 13.53 -16.98
C PRO A 12 -3.51 12.18 -16.31
N LEU A 13 -2.95 12.19 -15.09
CA LEU A 13 -2.58 10.97 -14.36
C LEU A 13 -3.74 9.96 -14.27
N ASN A 14 -4.95 10.43 -13.98
CA ASN A 14 -6.13 9.57 -13.86
C ASN A 14 -6.45 8.83 -15.17
N ASP A 15 -6.33 9.48 -16.32
CA ASP A 15 -6.60 8.84 -17.60
C ASP A 15 -5.48 7.90 -18.00
N CYS A 16 -4.23 8.27 -17.68
CA CYS A 16 -3.11 7.37 -17.82
C CYS A 16 -3.29 6.08 -16.98
N LEU A 17 -3.68 6.20 -15.70
CA LEU A 17 -3.96 5.05 -14.84
C LEU A 17 -5.08 4.18 -15.39
N LYS A 18 -6.18 4.78 -15.89
CA LYS A 18 -7.26 4.02 -16.54
C LYS A 18 -6.74 3.14 -17.66
N THR A 19 -5.88 3.69 -18.52
CA THR A 19 -5.33 2.92 -19.65
C THR A 19 -4.34 1.83 -19.21
N LYS A 20 -3.50 2.11 -18.19
CA LYS A 20 -2.41 1.20 -17.81
C LYS A 20 -2.82 0.08 -16.86
N ILE A 21 -3.75 0.33 -15.93
CA ILE A 21 -4.01 -0.61 -14.82
C ILE A 21 -5.48 -0.98 -14.61
N TYR A 22 -6.45 -0.24 -15.16
CA TYR A 22 -7.87 -0.49 -14.85
C TYR A 22 -8.32 -1.91 -15.19
N HIS A 23 -7.86 -2.46 -16.32
CA HIS A 23 -8.17 -3.83 -16.71
C HIS A 23 -7.60 -4.90 -15.76
N LEU A 24 -6.55 -4.57 -14.98
CA LEU A 24 -5.93 -5.44 -13.98
C LEU A 24 -6.59 -5.31 -12.60
N VAL A 25 -7.18 -4.13 -12.32
CA VAL A 25 -7.88 -3.85 -11.06
C VAL A 25 -9.35 -4.28 -11.14
N LYS A 26 -9.94 -4.29 -12.33
CA LYS A 26 -11.35 -4.64 -12.52
C LYS A 26 -11.61 -6.09 -12.09
N GLY A 27 -12.48 -6.25 -11.09
CA GLY A 27 -12.89 -7.55 -10.57
C GLY A 27 -12.20 -7.96 -9.27
N LEU A 28 -11.28 -7.14 -8.74
CA LEU A 28 -10.74 -7.34 -7.40
C LEU A 28 -11.80 -7.02 -6.33
N ASP A 29 -11.97 -7.94 -5.39
CA ASP A 29 -12.84 -7.82 -4.23
C ASP A 29 -12.15 -7.00 -3.14
N ARG A 30 -12.77 -5.87 -2.79
CA ARG A 30 -12.30 -4.98 -1.73
C ARG A 30 -12.34 -5.61 -0.34
N PHE A 31 -13.06 -6.72 -0.14
CA PHE A 31 -13.10 -7.45 1.11
C PHE A 31 -12.05 -8.55 1.19
N ASN A 32 -11.36 -8.84 0.07
CA ASN A 32 -10.25 -9.77 0.03
C ASN A 32 -8.92 -9.03 0.25
N GLN A 33 -8.22 -9.39 1.33
CA GLN A 33 -6.97 -8.74 1.72
C GLN A 33 -5.85 -8.89 0.68
N SER A 34 -5.71 -10.05 0.05
CA SER A 34 -4.65 -10.26 -0.95
C SER A 34 -4.92 -9.47 -2.23
N GLU A 35 -6.20 -9.35 -2.61
CA GLU A 35 -6.63 -8.58 -3.78
C GLU A 35 -6.52 -7.07 -3.53
N ASN A 36 -6.84 -6.60 -2.33
CA ASN A 36 -6.56 -5.22 -1.91
C ASN A 36 -5.08 -4.88 -1.97
N GLN A 37 -4.22 -5.79 -1.47
CA GLN A 37 -2.78 -5.61 -1.58
C GLN A 37 -2.36 -5.52 -3.04
N LYS A 38 -2.88 -6.41 -3.91
CA LYS A 38 -2.57 -6.38 -5.34
C LYS A 38 -3.05 -5.09 -6.01
N ASN A 39 -4.22 -4.57 -5.62
CA ASN A 39 -4.74 -3.30 -6.10
C ASN A 39 -3.80 -2.13 -5.73
N LEU A 40 -3.32 -2.09 -4.49
CA LEU A 40 -2.35 -1.09 -4.05
C LEU A 40 -1.04 -1.17 -4.87
N GLU A 41 -0.50 -2.37 -5.06
CA GLU A 41 0.71 -2.59 -5.86
C GLU A 41 0.52 -2.12 -7.31
N LEU A 42 -0.63 -2.43 -7.93
CA LEU A 42 -0.98 -1.97 -9.27
C LEU A 42 -1.09 -0.45 -9.35
N CYS A 43 -1.71 0.20 -8.36
CA CYS A 43 -1.78 1.65 -8.27
C CYS A 43 -0.38 2.28 -8.18
N GLN A 44 0.50 1.73 -7.36
CA GLN A 44 1.87 2.21 -7.16
C GLN A 44 2.73 2.06 -8.43
N VAL A 45 2.70 0.88 -9.06
CA VAL A 45 3.37 0.65 -10.34
C VAL A 45 2.76 1.52 -11.44
N GLY A 46 1.44 1.65 -11.48
CA GLY A 46 0.74 2.50 -12.44
C GLY A 46 1.18 3.96 -12.34
N LYS A 47 1.28 4.49 -11.12
CA LYS A 47 1.77 5.86 -10.85
C LYS A 47 3.23 6.04 -11.27
N PHE A 48 4.10 5.09 -10.92
CA PHE A 48 5.50 5.06 -11.36
C PHE A 48 5.61 5.14 -12.89
N LEU A 49 4.86 4.29 -13.60
CA LEU A 49 4.86 4.29 -15.06
C LEU A 49 4.27 5.58 -15.63
N CYS A 50 3.12 6.05 -15.14
CA CYS A 50 2.49 7.26 -15.67
C CYS A 50 3.33 8.53 -15.48
N THR A 51 4.10 8.61 -14.40
CA THR A 51 4.85 9.80 -14.02
C THR A 51 6.26 9.81 -14.60
N TYR A 52 6.96 8.67 -14.56
CA TYR A 52 8.40 8.61 -14.86
C TYR A 52 8.72 7.80 -16.11
N PHE A 53 7.88 6.83 -16.47
CA PHE A 53 8.09 5.93 -17.61
C PHE A 53 6.81 5.78 -18.47
N PRO A 54 6.23 6.88 -18.99
CA PRO A 54 4.91 6.88 -19.62
C PRO A 54 4.86 6.00 -20.88
N ASP A 55 5.99 5.78 -21.54
CA ASP A 55 6.11 4.90 -22.72
C ASP A 55 6.00 3.41 -22.35
N PHE A 56 6.20 3.05 -21.08
CA PHE A 56 6.10 1.68 -20.60
C PHE A 56 4.68 1.36 -20.12
N LYS A 57 4.22 0.14 -20.38
CA LYS A 57 2.97 -0.42 -19.87
C LYS A 57 3.22 -1.77 -19.21
N ILE A 58 2.31 -2.18 -18.32
CA ILE A 58 2.28 -3.53 -17.78
C ILE A 58 1.75 -4.46 -18.88
N SER A 59 2.56 -5.44 -19.30
CA SER A 59 2.14 -6.49 -20.23
C SER A 59 1.69 -7.76 -19.54
N GLU A 60 2.22 -8.04 -18.34
CA GLU A 60 1.89 -9.24 -17.57
C GLU A 60 2.02 -8.94 -16.07
N SER A 61 1.11 -9.50 -15.26
CA SER A 61 1.22 -9.56 -13.80
C SER A 61 1.38 -11.03 -13.41
N ARG A 62 2.42 -11.37 -12.65
CA ARG A 62 2.78 -12.75 -12.31
C ARG A 62 3.55 -12.76 -10.98
N GLU A 63 4.05 -13.91 -10.54
CA GLU A 63 4.77 -14.01 -9.26
C GLU A 63 6.29 -13.81 -9.39
N GLN A 64 6.85 -14.09 -10.58
CA GLN A 64 8.29 -14.13 -10.79
C GLN A 64 8.66 -13.68 -12.22
N PRO A 65 8.97 -12.40 -12.45
CA PRO A 65 8.92 -11.26 -11.52
C PRO A 65 7.51 -10.75 -11.23
N ASP A 66 7.31 -9.86 -10.26
CA ASP A 66 5.97 -9.34 -9.90
C ASP A 66 5.20 -8.78 -11.12
N PHE A 67 5.91 -8.11 -12.05
CA PHE A 67 5.35 -7.60 -13.31
C PHE A 67 6.32 -7.73 -14.48
N ILE A 68 5.78 -7.83 -15.70
CA ILE A 68 6.53 -7.55 -16.94
C ILE A 68 6.03 -6.21 -17.49
N ILE A 69 6.96 -5.28 -17.69
CA ILE A 69 6.69 -3.99 -18.31
C ILE A 69 7.39 -3.89 -19.68
N THR A 70 6.80 -3.14 -20.60
CA THR A 70 7.36 -2.97 -21.95
C THR A 70 6.98 -1.64 -22.58
N ASN A 71 7.86 -1.11 -23.42
CA ASN A 71 7.59 0.01 -24.33
C ASN A 71 7.37 -0.43 -25.79
N GLY A 72 7.22 -1.74 -26.02
CA GLY A 72 7.12 -2.35 -27.36
C GLY A 72 8.44 -2.83 -27.94
N SER A 73 9.56 -2.15 -27.64
CA SER A 73 10.89 -2.54 -28.12
C SER A 73 11.64 -3.42 -27.13
N ILE A 74 11.54 -3.10 -25.83
CA ILE A 74 12.18 -3.86 -24.76
C ILE A 74 11.16 -4.35 -23.74
N LYS A 75 11.46 -5.49 -23.13
CA LYS A 75 10.74 -6.04 -21.98
C LYS A 75 11.63 -5.97 -20.76
N ILE A 76 11.04 -5.63 -19.63
CA ILE A 76 11.71 -5.52 -18.34
C ILE A 76 10.89 -6.30 -17.31
N GLY A 77 11.57 -7.13 -16.52
CA GLY A 77 10.99 -7.71 -15.33
C GLY A 77 11.06 -6.69 -14.19
N LEU A 78 9.93 -6.40 -13.57
CA LEU A 78 9.82 -5.43 -12.50
C LEU A 78 9.46 -6.13 -11.19
N GLU A 79 10.37 -6.09 -10.24
CA GLU A 79 10.11 -6.47 -8.85
C GLU A 79 9.60 -5.26 -8.06
N HIS A 80 8.63 -5.49 -7.19
CA HIS A 80 8.03 -4.49 -6.32
C HIS A 80 8.25 -4.85 -4.85
N GLN A 81 8.69 -3.89 -4.03
CA GLN A 81 8.86 -4.10 -2.59
C GLN A 81 8.58 -2.81 -1.80
N SER A 82 7.53 -2.84 -0.99
CA SER A 82 7.29 -1.78 -0.01
C SER A 82 8.16 -1.96 1.23
N ILE A 83 8.59 -0.85 1.83
CA ILE A 83 9.39 -0.81 3.05
C ILE A 83 8.57 -0.15 4.15
N PHE A 84 8.38 -0.85 5.26
CA PHE A 84 7.51 -0.41 6.35
C PHE A 84 8.17 -0.57 7.72
N VAL A 85 7.57 0.08 8.73
CA VAL A 85 7.85 -0.20 10.14
C VAL A 85 6.99 -1.38 10.58
N ASP A 86 7.55 -2.59 10.58
CA ASP A 86 6.82 -3.85 10.75
C ASP A 86 5.81 -3.87 11.92
N LYS A 87 6.23 -3.47 13.13
CA LYS A 87 5.35 -3.45 14.31
C LYS A 87 4.14 -2.52 14.16
N ILE A 88 4.36 -1.38 13.49
CA ILE A 88 3.31 -0.40 13.24
C ILE A 88 2.39 -0.91 12.12
N LEU A 89 2.96 -1.52 11.08
CA LEU A 89 2.19 -2.14 10.00
C LEU A 89 1.28 -3.25 10.53
N GLU A 90 1.77 -4.09 11.44
CA GLU A 90 0.99 -5.15 12.08
C GLU A 90 -0.24 -4.59 12.80
N ARG A 91 -0.03 -3.58 13.66
CA ARG A 91 -1.13 -2.90 14.37
C ARG A 91 -2.12 -2.27 13.42
N THR A 92 -1.64 -1.46 12.49
CA THR A 92 -2.51 -0.72 11.57
C THR A 92 -3.28 -1.67 10.66
N GLY A 93 -2.63 -2.73 10.17
CA GLY A 93 -3.26 -3.79 9.37
C GLY A 93 -4.32 -4.56 10.15
N PHE A 94 -4.06 -4.89 11.43
CA PHE A 94 -5.02 -5.58 12.28
C PHE A 94 -6.32 -4.79 12.42
N PHE A 95 -6.26 -3.53 12.88
CA PHE A 95 -7.47 -2.75 13.12
C PHE A 95 -8.18 -2.31 11.84
N LYS A 96 -7.44 -2.06 10.74
CA LYS A 96 -8.07 -1.82 9.43
C LYS A 96 -8.85 -3.04 8.94
N ASN A 97 -8.32 -4.25 9.16
CA ASN A 97 -9.03 -5.48 8.82
C ASN A 97 -10.30 -5.66 9.69
N ILE A 98 -10.23 -5.34 10.99
CA ILE A 98 -11.43 -5.36 11.84
C ILE A 98 -12.47 -4.36 11.35
N ALA A 99 -12.07 -3.14 11.02
CA ALA A 99 -12.98 -2.11 10.49
C ALA A 99 -13.69 -2.60 9.22
N LEU A 100 -12.94 -3.18 8.27
CA LEU A 100 -13.48 -3.73 7.04
C LEU A 100 -14.46 -4.90 7.28
N LEU A 101 -14.18 -5.76 8.26
CA LEU A 101 -15.11 -6.82 8.67
C LEU A 101 -16.38 -6.26 9.32
N ALA A 102 -16.25 -5.20 10.13
CA ALA A 102 -17.39 -4.52 10.73
C ALA A 102 -18.26 -3.85 9.64
N GLU A 103 -17.65 -3.20 8.65
CA GLU A 103 -18.36 -2.65 7.49
C GLU A 103 -19.20 -3.73 6.81
N ARG A 104 -18.58 -4.89 6.52
CA ARG A 104 -19.25 -6.03 5.88
C ARG A 104 -20.43 -6.59 6.69
N GLU A 105 -20.34 -6.60 8.01
CA GLU A 105 -21.45 -7.04 8.86
C GLU A 105 -22.58 -6.00 8.86
N LEU A 106 -22.26 -4.71 8.98
CA LEU A 106 -23.24 -3.62 8.98
C LEU A 106 -23.89 -3.40 7.60
N GLU A 107 -23.23 -3.79 6.51
CA GLU A 107 -23.83 -3.82 5.17
C GLU A 107 -25.05 -4.73 5.07
N LYS A 108 -25.17 -5.74 5.93
CA LYS A 108 -26.33 -6.65 5.98
C LYS A 108 -27.54 -6.00 6.64
N GLU A 109 -27.37 -4.87 7.33
CA GLU A 109 -28.44 -4.14 8.01
C GLU A 109 -29.07 -3.13 7.05
N VAL A 110 -30.28 -3.47 6.56
CA VAL A 110 -31.01 -2.68 5.57
C VAL A 110 -31.42 -1.31 6.11
N ASP A 111 -31.85 -1.26 7.38
CA ASP A 111 -32.34 -0.03 8.01
C ASP A 111 -31.22 0.91 8.48
N MET A 112 -29.96 0.44 8.46
CA MET A 112 -28.84 1.26 8.86
C MET A 112 -28.49 2.27 7.75
N PRO A 113 -28.44 3.58 8.06
CA PRO A 113 -28.12 4.59 7.06
C PRO A 113 -26.67 4.43 6.55
N ASN A 114 -26.35 5.08 5.43
CA ASN A 114 -24.97 5.20 5.00
C ASN A 114 -24.23 6.25 5.84
N PHE A 115 -22.97 5.99 6.16
CA PHE A 115 -22.15 6.81 7.04
C PHE A 115 -20.68 6.63 6.74
N LEU A 116 -19.87 7.61 7.12
CA LEU A 116 -18.46 7.41 7.37
C LEU A 116 -18.20 7.69 8.86
N VAL A 117 -17.70 6.69 9.57
CA VAL A 117 -17.25 6.86 10.97
C VAL A 117 -15.73 6.77 11.01
N ASN A 118 -15.12 7.81 11.56
CA ASN A 118 -13.70 7.90 11.83
C ASN A 118 -13.45 7.47 13.28
N CYS A 119 -12.81 6.32 13.47
CA CYS A 119 -12.60 5.70 14.77
C CYS A 119 -11.17 5.94 15.27
N TYR A 120 -11.00 6.82 16.25
CA TYR A 120 -9.69 7.08 16.85
C TYR A 120 -9.31 5.95 17.79
N ILE A 121 -8.49 5.02 17.30
CA ILE A 121 -8.05 3.83 18.03
C ILE A 121 -7.09 4.23 19.16
N ARG A 122 -7.43 3.82 20.38
CA ARG A 122 -6.62 4.11 21.57
C ARG A 122 -5.19 3.60 21.42
N LYS A 123 -4.25 4.40 21.93
CA LYS A 123 -2.82 4.02 21.97
C LYS A 123 -2.59 2.96 23.05
N GLY A 124 -1.69 2.01 22.78
CA GLY A 124 -1.28 1.01 23.76
C GLY A 124 -2.27 -0.14 24.01
N ILE A 125 -3.35 -0.25 23.22
CA ILE A 125 -4.20 -1.44 23.26
C ILE A 125 -3.37 -2.67 22.91
N LEU A 126 -3.44 -3.69 23.78
CA LEU A 126 -2.94 -5.02 23.47
C LEU A 126 -3.95 -5.71 22.56
N PHE A 127 -3.46 -6.28 21.45
CA PHE A 127 -4.28 -6.99 20.49
C PHE A 127 -3.56 -8.25 20.03
N SER A 128 -4.33 -9.25 19.67
CA SER A 128 -3.85 -10.47 19.04
C SER A 128 -4.93 -11.07 18.14
N ASN A 129 -4.54 -12.03 17.31
CA ASN A 129 -5.51 -12.77 16.49
C ASN A 129 -6.58 -13.50 17.32
N LYS A 130 -6.31 -13.83 18.59
CA LYS A 130 -7.29 -14.46 19.49
C LYS A 130 -8.40 -13.49 19.89
N ASP A 131 -8.09 -12.19 19.95
CA ASP A 131 -9.02 -11.14 20.37
C ASP A 131 -9.88 -10.63 19.20
N LYS A 132 -9.60 -11.08 17.96
CA LYS A 132 -10.21 -10.59 16.72
C LYS A 132 -11.73 -10.50 16.80
N ASN A 133 -12.40 -11.58 17.22
CA ASN A 133 -13.86 -11.63 17.27
C ASN A 133 -14.44 -10.73 18.37
N HIS A 134 -13.75 -10.61 19.50
CA HIS A 134 -14.16 -9.73 20.59
C HIS A 134 -14.05 -8.26 20.16
N ILE A 135 -12.93 -7.87 19.55
CA ILE A 135 -12.69 -6.52 19.05
C ILE A 135 -13.67 -6.19 17.92
N LEU A 136 -13.93 -7.13 16.99
CA LEU A 136 -14.93 -6.96 15.94
C LEU A 136 -16.33 -6.68 16.51
N LYS A 137 -16.74 -7.41 17.55
CA LYS A 137 -18.01 -7.16 18.21
C LYS A 137 -18.08 -5.75 18.81
N ILE A 138 -17.00 -5.29 19.44
CA ILE A 138 -16.93 -3.91 19.97
C ILE A 138 -17.07 -2.89 18.83
N PHE A 139 -16.39 -3.08 17.69
CA PHE A 139 -16.56 -2.21 16.52
C PHE A 139 -18.03 -2.13 16.11
N ILE A 140 -18.69 -3.28 15.91
CA ILE A 140 -20.08 -3.36 15.45
C ILE A 140 -21.02 -2.68 16.46
N ASP A 141 -20.95 -3.08 17.73
CA ASP A 141 -21.89 -2.61 18.75
C ASP A 141 -21.75 -1.10 19.00
N VAL A 142 -20.52 -0.59 19.10
CA VAL A 142 -20.28 0.84 19.33
C VAL A 142 -20.68 1.68 18.12
N ILE A 143 -20.30 1.25 16.91
CA ILE A 143 -20.59 2.03 15.69
C ILE A 143 -22.09 2.01 15.38
N ARG A 144 -22.76 0.87 15.56
CA ARG A 144 -24.22 0.77 15.37
C ARG A 144 -24.94 1.77 16.27
N GLU A 145 -24.63 1.76 17.57
CA GLU A 145 -25.27 2.66 18.53
C GLU A 145 -24.96 4.13 18.23
N PHE A 146 -23.72 4.45 17.87
CA PHE A 146 -23.31 5.81 17.54
C PHE A 146 -23.97 6.35 16.26
N VAL A 147 -24.12 5.51 15.25
CA VAL A 147 -24.75 5.91 13.98
C VAL A 147 -26.24 6.13 14.17
N ILE A 148 -26.95 5.21 14.85
CA ILE A 148 -28.40 5.24 14.98
C ILE A 148 -28.87 6.25 16.04
N ASN A 149 -28.24 6.23 17.21
CA ASN A 149 -28.72 6.95 18.39
C ASN A 149 -27.84 8.14 18.81
N ASP A 150 -26.71 8.36 18.14
CA ASP A 150 -25.70 9.35 18.54
C ASP A 150 -25.10 9.11 19.93
N ILE A 151 -25.11 7.84 20.37
CA ILE A 151 -24.60 7.43 21.67
C ILE A 151 -23.30 6.63 21.50
N VAL A 152 -22.23 7.07 22.17
CA VAL A 152 -20.98 6.30 22.26
C VAL A 152 -21.03 5.43 23.51
N ILE A 153 -21.27 4.13 23.34
CA ILE A 153 -21.23 3.19 24.46
C ILE A 153 -19.80 3.06 25.02
N LYS A 154 -19.70 2.88 26.34
CA LYS A 154 -18.42 2.70 27.02
C LYS A 154 -17.66 1.51 26.42
N ASN A 155 -16.44 1.77 25.97
CA ASN A 155 -15.58 0.76 25.37
C ASN A 155 -14.10 1.04 25.73
N ASN A 156 -13.24 0.07 25.48
CA ASN A 156 -11.80 0.14 25.75
C ASN A 156 -10.96 0.33 24.47
N LEU A 157 -11.61 0.62 23.34
CA LEU A 157 -11.03 0.53 22.01
C LEU A 157 -10.82 1.91 21.37
N PHE A 158 -11.82 2.77 21.47
CA PHE A 158 -11.85 4.09 20.85
C PHE A 158 -11.64 5.17 21.91
N ASP A 159 -10.81 6.15 21.58
CA ASP A 159 -10.71 7.40 22.34
C ASP A 159 -11.76 8.42 21.87
N ASP A 160 -12.10 8.38 20.59
CA ASP A 160 -13.09 9.27 19.99
C ASP A 160 -13.71 8.67 18.71
N LEU A 161 -14.90 9.17 18.33
CA LEU A 161 -15.65 8.79 17.14
C LEU A 161 -16.23 10.03 16.47
N ILE A 162 -15.95 10.19 15.17
CA ILE A 162 -16.52 11.28 14.36
C ILE A 162 -17.32 10.65 13.22
N LYS A 163 -18.60 10.99 13.09
CA LYS A 163 -19.45 10.55 11.96
C LYS A 163 -19.71 11.67 10.98
N MET A 164 -19.84 11.31 9.71
CA MET A 164 -20.28 12.21 8.64
C MET A 164 -21.14 11.49 7.60
N PRO A 165 -22.01 12.22 6.87
CA PRO A 165 -22.74 11.64 5.74
C PRO A 165 -21.80 11.07 4.68
N HIS A 166 -22.16 9.92 4.11
CA HIS A 166 -21.36 9.26 3.09
C HIS A 166 -22.26 8.45 2.14
N SER A 167 -21.76 8.13 0.95
CA SER A 167 -22.51 7.37 -0.06
C SER A 167 -22.57 5.86 0.23
N GLN A 168 -21.79 5.39 1.19
CA GLN A 168 -21.63 3.99 1.58
C GLN A 168 -21.47 3.90 3.10
N LYS A 169 -21.69 2.73 3.69
CA LYS A 169 -21.30 2.42 5.07
C LYS A 169 -19.78 2.22 5.12
N SER A 170 -19.07 3.09 5.81
CA SER A 170 -17.61 3.05 5.90
C SER A 170 -17.09 3.38 7.30
N ILE A 171 -16.04 2.68 7.70
CA ILE A 171 -15.38 2.75 8.99
C ILE A 171 -13.89 2.94 8.74
N ASN A 172 -13.37 4.09 9.15
CA ASN A 172 -11.94 4.36 9.11
C ASN A 172 -11.30 4.10 10.48
N ALA A 173 -10.42 3.10 10.58
CA ALA A 173 -9.55 2.93 11.75
C ALA A 173 -8.44 3.99 11.73
N ASN A 174 -8.57 5.00 12.59
CA ASN A 174 -7.70 6.16 12.66
C ASN A 174 -6.71 6.05 13.83
N PHE A 175 -5.44 6.35 13.57
CA PHE A 175 -4.36 6.23 14.55
C PHE A 175 -3.82 7.59 15.01
N GLY A 176 -4.52 8.68 14.63
CA GLY A 176 -4.14 10.06 14.91
C GLY A 176 -3.06 10.60 13.97
N ALA A 177 -2.58 11.80 14.29
CA ALA A 177 -1.42 12.38 13.61
C ALA A 177 -0.15 11.63 14.01
N TYR A 178 0.77 11.48 13.06
CA TYR A 178 2.03 10.79 13.24
C TYR A 178 3.17 11.53 12.55
N MET A 179 4.37 11.35 13.09
CA MET A 179 5.62 11.68 12.40
C MET A 179 6.26 10.37 11.97
N VAL A 180 6.67 10.29 10.72
CA VAL A 180 7.32 9.09 10.19
C VAL A 180 8.84 9.19 10.40
N PRO A 181 9.51 8.08 10.73
CA PRO A 181 10.96 8.07 10.86
C PRO A 181 11.66 8.27 9.52
N THR A 182 12.91 8.70 9.55
CA THR A 182 13.77 8.69 8.36
C THR A 182 14.09 7.25 7.95
N LEU A 183 14.04 6.96 6.65
CA LEU A 183 14.57 5.72 6.11
C LEU A 183 16.10 5.69 6.27
N ASN A 184 16.62 4.68 6.95
CA ASN A 184 18.07 4.48 7.07
C ASN A 184 18.61 3.51 6.01
N GLU A 185 19.91 3.60 5.78
CA GLU A 185 20.64 2.75 4.82
C GLU A 185 20.42 1.26 5.10
N GLU A 186 20.53 0.84 6.36
CA GLU A 186 20.41 -0.58 6.74
C GLU A 186 19.06 -1.19 6.28
N LYS A 187 17.95 -0.49 6.50
CA LYS A 187 16.62 -0.97 6.07
C LYS A 187 16.51 -1.03 4.55
N LEU A 188 17.04 -0.03 3.85
CA LEU A 188 17.02 0.01 2.40
C LEU A 188 17.85 -1.14 1.79
N LEU A 189 19.07 -1.36 2.30
CA LEU A 189 19.93 -2.45 1.86
C LEU A 189 19.31 -3.82 2.18
N LYS A 190 18.67 -4.00 3.33
CA LYS A 190 17.92 -5.23 3.65
C LYS A 190 16.78 -5.49 2.65
N ALA A 191 16.06 -4.45 2.23
CA ALA A 191 14.99 -4.57 1.23
C ALA A 191 15.54 -4.99 -0.14
N ILE A 192 16.67 -4.40 -0.57
CA ILE A 192 17.36 -4.77 -1.81
C ILE A 192 17.86 -6.22 -1.72
N ASP A 193 18.59 -6.59 -0.67
CA ASP A 193 19.14 -7.94 -0.48
C ASP A 193 18.06 -9.03 -0.45
N LYS A 194 16.90 -8.74 0.15
CA LYS A 194 15.74 -9.66 0.15
C LYS A 194 15.29 -10.02 -1.27
N LYS A 195 15.24 -9.04 -2.18
CA LYS A 195 14.83 -9.25 -3.58
C LYS A 195 15.98 -9.79 -4.44
N GLU A 196 17.21 -9.32 -4.20
CA GLU A 196 18.43 -9.84 -4.81
C GLU A 196 18.58 -11.36 -4.59
N LYS A 197 18.30 -11.84 -3.37
CA LYS A 197 18.28 -13.26 -3.05
C LYS A 197 17.30 -14.05 -3.93
N LYS A 198 16.15 -13.49 -4.31
CA LYS A 198 15.22 -14.16 -5.23
C LYS A 198 15.81 -14.27 -6.63
N VAL A 199 16.36 -13.16 -7.15
CA VAL A 199 16.98 -13.11 -8.47
C VAL A 199 18.17 -14.06 -8.58
N LYS A 200 19.06 -14.07 -7.58
CA LYS A 200 20.27 -14.92 -7.56
C LYS A 200 19.99 -16.39 -7.25
N LYS A 201 19.13 -16.70 -6.26
CA LYS A 201 18.89 -18.08 -5.82
C LYS A 201 17.94 -18.85 -6.73
N VAL A 202 17.02 -18.15 -7.38
CA VAL A 202 16.08 -18.80 -8.31
C VAL A 202 16.66 -18.69 -9.71
N LYS A 203 17.46 -19.69 -10.14
CA LYS A 203 17.97 -19.77 -11.53
C LYS A 203 16.87 -19.54 -12.58
N LYS A 204 15.62 -19.87 -12.24
CA LYS A 204 14.41 -19.66 -13.05
C LYS A 204 14.00 -18.19 -13.22
N TYR A 205 14.37 -17.25 -12.36
CA TYR A 205 13.79 -15.90 -12.38
C TYR A 205 14.16 -15.10 -13.63
N ILE A 206 15.47 -14.97 -13.88
CA ILE A 206 16.00 -14.36 -15.11
C ILE A 206 15.77 -15.30 -16.30
N SER A 207 15.92 -16.61 -16.14
CA SER A 207 15.77 -17.55 -17.26
C SER A 207 14.32 -17.69 -17.76
N ASN A 208 13.31 -17.47 -16.92
CA ASN A 208 11.90 -17.57 -17.30
C ASN A 208 11.42 -16.38 -18.14
N THR A 209 12.15 -15.28 -18.11
CA THR A 209 11.75 -14.03 -18.79
C THR A 209 12.74 -13.60 -19.87
N ASN A 210 14.00 -14.02 -19.73
CA ASN A 210 15.12 -13.62 -20.57
C ASN A 210 15.20 -12.11 -20.79
N CYS A 211 14.83 -11.34 -19.76
CA CYS A 211 14.77 -9.89 -19.81
C CYS A 211 15.54 -9.25 -18.65
N LYS A 212 15.90 -7.98 -18.83
CA LYS A 212 16.54 -7.18 -17.78
C LYS A 212 15.60 -7.02 -16.59
N GLN A 213 16.15 -6.96 -15.39
CA GLN A 213 15.38 -6.87 -14.15
C GLN A 213 15.56 -5.50 -13.49
N TRP A 214 14.46 -4.85 -13.16
CA TRP A 214 14.42 -3.62 -12.36
C TRP A 214 13.78 -3.92 -11.00
N LEU A 215 14.20 -3.17 -9.98
CA LEU A 215 13.59 -3.20 -8.66
C LEU A 215 12.98 -1.82 -8.35
N LEU A 216 11.72 -1.82 -7.95
CA LEU A 216 11.01 -0.66 -7.46
C LEU A 216 10.71 -0.82 -5.97
N LEU A 217 11.35 0.03 -5.16
CA LEU A 217 11.16 0.13 -3.72
C LEU A 217 10.17 1.25 -3.40
N LEU A 218 9.24 1.00 -2.49
CA LEU A 218 8.19 1.96 -2.11
C LEU A 218 8.31 2.37 -0.65
N ILE A 219 8.26 3.68 -0.42
CA ILE A 219 8.01 4.30 0.89
C ILE A 219 6.98 5.44 0.72
N GLY A 220 6.76 6.25 1.75
CA GLY A 220 5.90 7.42 1.65
C GLY A 220 4.41 7.07 1.56
N GLY A 221 3.91 6.03 2.22
CA GLY A 221 2.46 5.82 2.35
C GLY A 221 1.81 6.81 3.34
N VAL A 222 0.47 6.95 3.27
CA VAL A 222 -0.36 7.77 4.19
C VAL A 222 -0.53 7.15 5.59
N GLY A 223 0.44 6.37 6.08
CA GLY A 223 0.38 5.71 7.39
C GLY A 223 1.64 5.89 8.23
N GLU A 224 1.46 5.78 9.55
CA GLU A 224 2.56 5.81 10.54
C GLU A 224 3.64 4.74 10.32
N HIS A 225 3.33 3.69 9.56
CA HIS A 225 4.27 2.63 9.21
C HIS A 225 5.22 3.01 8.06
N SER A 226 5.13 4.22 7.53
CA SER A 226 5.93 4.71 6.41
C SER A 226 7.30 5.28 6.85
N PHE A 227 8.06 5.78 5.87
CA PHE A 227 9.30 6.53 6.04
C PHE A 227 9.31 7.74 5.12
N TYR A 228 10.20 8.69 5.42
CA TYR A 228 10.66 9.72 4.50
C TYR A 228 12.16 9.56 4.20
N VAL A 229 12.62 10.05 3.06
CA VAL A 229 14.04 10.06 2.66
C VAL A 229 14.70 11.37 3.04
N LYS A 230 15.94 11.30 3.50
CA LYS A 230 16.84 12.46 3.52
C LYS A 230 17.66 12.50 2.24
N ASN A 231 17.80 13.69 1.67
CA ASN A 231 18.49 13.93 0.41
C ASN A 231 19.99 13.58 0.40
N ASP A 232 20.59 13.37 1.57
CA ASP A 232 22.02 13.10 1.75
C ASP A 232 22.37 11.61 1.87
N LEU A 233 21.40 10.70 1.71
CA LEU A 233 21.65 9.25 1.80
C LEU A 233 22.62 8.81 0.68
N LYS A 234 23.82 8.41 1.07
CA LYS A 234 24.84 7.82 0.20
C LYS A 234 24.75 6.30 0.33
N LEU A 235 24.66 5.60 -0.80
CA LEU A 235 24.51 4.17 -0.85
C LEU A 235 25.57 3.58 -1.77
N SER A 236 26.15 2.46 -1.37
CA SER A 236 27.03 1.65 -2.20
C SER A 236 26.66 0.19 -2.01
N PHE A 237 26.23 -0.48 -3.07
CA PHE A 237 25.84 -1.88 -3.03
C PHE A 237 26.00 -2.53 -4.41
N GLU A 238 26.19 -3.84 -4.41
CA GLU A 238 26.19 -4.64 -5.63
C GLU A 238 24.88 -5.40 -5.78
N THR A 239 24.32 -5.39 -6.99
CA THR A 239 23.06 -6.06 -7.30
C THR A 239 23.02 -6.53 -8.74
N ALA A 240 22.30 -7.63 -8.99
CA ALA A 240 21.98 -8.16 -10.30
C ALA A 240 20.86 -7.37 -11.01
N PHE A 241 20.09 -6.54 -10.30
CA PHE A 241 19.15 -5.62 -10.93
C PHE A 241 19.90 -4.62 -11.80
N GLU A 242 19.41 -4.37 -13.01
CA GLU A 242 19.98 -3.35 -13.89
C GLU A 242 19.74 -1.96 -13.31
N LYS A 243 18.53 -1.73 -12.79
CA LYS A 243 18.13 -0.49 -12.15
C LYS A 243 17.46 -0.76 -10.82
N VAL A 244 17.71 0.14 -9.86
CA VAL A 244 17.02 0.14 -8.56
C VAL A 244 16.45 1.53 -8.31
N PHE A 245 15.14 1.58 -8.12
CA PHE A 245 14.42 2.81 -7.84
C PHE A 245 13.84 2.81 -6.42
N LEU A 246 13.76 3.99 -5.82
CA LEU A 246 13.00 4.26 -4.60
C LEU A 246 11.96 5.33 -4.90
N LEU A 247 10.68 5.01 -4.75
CA LEU A 247 9.57 5.93 -4.90
C LEU A 247 9.02 6.30 -3.52
N GLU A 248 9.08 7.60 -3.19
CA GLU A 248 8.26 8.21 -2.15
C GLU A 248 6.85 8.39 -2.71
N ASP A 249 5.94 7.49 -2.36
CA ASP A 249 4.61 7.45 -2.96
C ASP A 249 3.85 8.76 -2.70
N PHE A 250 3.71 9.21 -1.45
CA PHE A 250 2.94 10.41 -1.12
C PHE A 250 3.45 11.67 -1.82
N ASP A 251 4.75 11.96 -1.69
CA ASP A 251 5.37 13.15 -2.30
C ASP A 251 5.63 12.98 -3.81
N ASN A 252 5.44 11.77 -4.33
CA ASN A 252 5.68 11.39 -5.71
C ASN A 252 7.12 11.71 -6.17
N HIS A 253 8.13 11.45 -5.34
CA HIS A 253 9.55 11.62 -5.69
C HIS A 253 10.19 10.27 -6.02
N LEU A 254 10.87 10.19 -7.16
CA LEU A 254 11.58 8.97 -7.59
C LEU A 254 13.10 9.17 -7.57
N TYR A 255 13.79 8.31 -6.82
CA TYR A 255 15.24 8.27 -6.77
C TYR A 255 15.76 7.06 -7.54
N GLU A 256 16.73 7.26 -8.43
CA GLU A 256 17.55 6.19 -9.01
C GLU A 256 18.73 5.94 -8.07
N LEU A 257 18.79 4.72 -7.53
CA LEU A 257 19.82 4.26 -6.59
C LEU A 257 20.98 3.56 -7.32
N LYS A 258 20.68 2.97 -8.48
CA LYS A 258 21.60 2.35 -9.42
C LYS A 258 21.08 2.57 -10.83
#